data_AF-A0A800G6T7-F1
#
_entry.id   AF-A0A800G6T7-F1
#
_cell.length_a   1.000
_cell.length_b   1.000
_cell.length_c   1.000
_cell.angle_alpha   90.00
_cell.angle_beta   90.00
_cell.angle_gamma   90.00
#
_symmetry.space_group_name_H-M   'P 1'
#
loop_
_entity.id
_entity.type
_entity.pdbx_description
1 polymer ?
#
loop_
_entity_poly.entity_id
_entity_poly.type
_entity_poly.pdbx_seq_one_letter_code
_entity_poly.pdbx_strand_id
1 'polypeptide(L)'
;MSVNTPRTPFYKDFVLIQLAVIIFLMDQFSKFLVRDLLLYRESFPATGFFRFTHTFNTGSAFGIFRDQNTPLILVSFLGIAILIMIYRSQRVPSGLLRLSLGLQIGGAFGNLVDRLRLGHVTDFMDVGAWPIFNLADASIITGLVILAWVFLVAESGEAGGPADQGGYDWCPVCDGEMLTVTGGWRCSVCGAREQLASEKSGQEWFGDRAL
;
A
#
# COMPACT_ATOMS: atom_id res chain seq x y z
N MET A 1 28.86 -4.36 -5.57
CA MET A 1 27.83 -3.91 -6.54
C MET A 1 26.46 -4.13 -5.94
N SER A 2 25.73 -3.09 -5.52
CA SER A 2 24.35 -3.28 -5.08
C SER A 2 23.54 -3.81 -6.25
N VAL A 3 22.88 -4.95 -6.06
CA VAL A 3 21.92 -5.44 -7.05
C VAL A 3 20.84 -4.37 -7.12
N ASN A 4 20.88 -3.58 -8.19
CA ASN A 4 19.86 -2.60 -8.52
C ASN A 4 18.63 -3.40 -8.93
N THR A 5 17.87 -3.91 -7.95
CA THR A 5 16.61 -4.59 -8.23
C THR A 5 15.71 -3.57 -8.91
N PRO A 6 15.39 -3.74 -10.20
CA PRO A 6 14.65 -2.73 -10.93
C PRO A 6 13.25 -2.61 -10.34
N ARG A 7 12.83 -1.38 -10.01
CA ARG A 7 11.47 -1.13 -9.52
C ARG A 7 10.49 -1.56 -10.61
N THR A 8 9.54 -2.43 -10.29
CA THR A 8 8.45 -2.77 -11.21
C THR A 8 7.60 -1.52 -11.43
N PRO A 9 7.57 -0.94 -12.65
CA PRO A 9 6.77 0.25 -12.88
C PRO A 9 5.29 -0.09 -12.71
N PHE A 10 4.51 0.84 -12.15
CA PHE A 10 3.10 0.65 -11.79
C PHE A 10 2.26 0.00 -12.90
N TYR A 11 2.45 0.43 -14.15
CA TYR A 11 1.71 -0.09 -15.30
C TYR A 11 2.08 -1.53 -15.71
N LYS A 12 3.16 -2.11 -15.16
CA LYS A 12 3.56 -3.51 -15.39
C LYS A 12 3.15 -4.43 -14.23
N ASP A 13 2.65 -3.89 -13.14
CA ASP A 13 2.14 -4.72 -12.04
C ASP A 13 0.73 -5.21 -12.36
N PHE A 14 0.69 -6.35 -13.03
CA PHE A 14 -0.55 -6.93 -13.53
C PHE A 14 -1.53 -7.25 -12.39
N VAL A 15 -1.04 -7.67 -11.23
CA VAL A 15 -1.89 -8.01 -10.07
C VAL A 15 -2.62 -6.77 -9.57
N LEU A 16 -1.89 -5.66 -9.38
CA LEU A 16 -2.49 -4.40 -8.95
C LEU A 16 -3.53 -3.91 -9.96
N ILE A 17 -3.17 -3.87 -11.24
CA ILE A 17 -4.04 -3.36 -12.31
C ILE A 17 -5.30 -4.23 -12.42
N GLN A 18 -5.16 -5.55 -12.41
CA GLN A 18 -6.29 -6.47 -12.45
C GLN A 18 -7.24 -6.22 -11.29
N LEU A 19 -6.73 -6.09 -10.06
CA LEU A 19 -7.57 -5.80 -8.89
C LEU A 19 -8.31 -4.47 -9.04
N ALA A 20 -7.62 -3.41 -9.45
CA ALA A 20 -8.24 -2.10 -9.66
C ALA A 20 -9.35 -2.16 -10.74
N VAL A 21 -9.10 -2.86 -11.85
CA VAL A 21 -10.08 -3.04 -12.92
C VAL A 21 -11.28 -3.87 -12.45
N ILE A 22 -11.07 -4.97 -11.74
CA ILE A 22 -12.15 -5.81 -11.21
C ILE A 22 -13.06 -4.99 -10.29
N ILE A 23 -12.47 -4.25 -9.34
CA ILE A 23 -13.24 -3.42 -8.40
C ILE A 23 -14.01 -2.33 -9.13
N PHE A 24 -13.37 -1.66 -10.09
CA PHE A 24 -14.03 -0.66 -10.93
C PHE A 24 -15.23 -1.25 -11.69
N LEU A 25 -15.06 -2.41 -12.33
CA LEU A 25 -16.13 -3.06 -13.10
C LEU A 25 -17.27 -3.52 -12.19
N MET A 26 -16.96 -4.09 -11.03
CA MET A 26 -17.96 -4.49 -10.04
C MET A 26 -18.75 -3.28 -9.52
N ASP A 27 -18.08 -2.17 -9.22
CA ASP A 27 -18.73 -0.92 -8.78
C ASP A 27 -19.69 -0.40 -9.86
N GLN A 28 -19.19 -0.22 -11.08
CA GLN A 28 -19.99 0.31 -12.19
C GLN A 28 -21.15 -0.61 -12.55
N PHE A 29 -20.95 -1.93 -12.51
CA PHE A 29 -22.02 -2.90 -12.73
C PHE A 29 -23.08 -2.84 -11.62
N SER A 30 -22.68 -2.79 -10.35
CA SER A 30 -23.62 -2.67 -9.23
C SER A 30 -24.46 -1.39 -9.30
N LYS A 31 -23.84 -0.26 -9.63
CA LYS A 31 -24.53 1.03 -9.83
C LYS A 31 -25.43 1.03 -11.06
N PHE A 32 -25.03 0.33 -12.13
CA PHE A 32 -25.88 0.13 -13.29
C PHE A 32 -27.15 -0.63 -12.92
N LEU A 33 -27.02 -1.76 -12.22
CA LEU A 33 -28.18 -2.55 -11.78
C LEU A 33 -29.15 -1.73 -10.91
N VAL A 34 -28.63 -0.96 -9.95
CA VAL A 34 -29.49 -0.14 -9.08
C VAL A 34 -30.24 0.92 -9.88
N ARG A 35 -29.59 1.60 -10.82
CA ARG A 35 -30.23 2.61 -11.67
C ARG A 35 -31.27 2.03 -12.62
N ASP A 36 -31.11 0.77 -13.03
CA ASP A 36 -32.02 0.08 -13.95
C ASP A 36 -33.23 -0.53 -13.21
N LEU A 37 -33.01 -1.01 -11.98
CA LEU A 37 -34.03 -1.76 -11.23
C LEU A 37 -34.82 -0.93 -10.22
N LEU A 38 -34.30 0.21 -9.76
CA LEU A 38 -34.92 1.03 -8.71
C LEU A 38 -35.11 2.47 -9.17
N LEU A 39 -36.30 3.03 -8.93
CA LEU A 39 -36.54 4.46 -9.10
C LEU A 39 -35.74 5.27 -8.06
N TYR A 40 -35.51 6.55 -8.36
CA TYR A 40 -34.84 7.43 -7.41
C TYR A 40 -35.58 7.46 -6.06
N ARG A 41 -34.84 7.22 -4.98
CA ARG A 41 -35.31 7.06 -3.58
C ARG A 41 -36.16 5.83 -3.30
N GLU A 42 -36.25 4.90 -4.24
CA GLU A 42 -36.84 3.60 -3.97
C GLU A 42 -35.86 2.71 -3.19
N SER A 43 -36.40 1.87 -2.29
CA SER A 43 -35.64 0.92 -1.48
C SER A 43 -36.11 -0.51 -1.71
N PHE A 44 -35.17 -1.43 -1.86
CA PHE A 44 -35.43 -2.88 -1.89
C PHE A 44 -34.55 -3.64 -0.87
N PRO A 45 -35.13 -4.42 0.05
CA PRO A 45 -36.55 -4.45 0.39
C PRO A 45 -37.05 -3.09 0.90
N ALA A 46 -38.36 -2.86 0.84
CA ALA A 46 -38.95 -1.59 1.27
C ALA A 46 -38.70 -1.27 2.77
N THR A 47 -38.51 -2.31 3.59
CA THR A 47 -38.25 -2.19 5.03
C THR A 47 -37.16 -3.16 5.46
N GLY A 48 -36.51 -2.87 6.59
CA GLY A 48 -35.44 -3.71 7.15
C GLY A 48 -34.18 -2.92 7.49
N PHE A 49 -33.24 -3.58 8.15
CA PHE A 49 -31.96 -2.98 8.57
C PHE A 49 -31.00 -2.77 7.40
N PHE A 50 -30.96 -3.73 6.46
CA PHE A 50 -30.13 -3.67 5.24
C PHE A 50 -31.02 -3.56 4.01
N ARG A 51 -30.80 -2.54 3.19
CA ARG A 51 -31.58 -2.26 1.99
C ARG A 51 -30.67 -1.80 0.85
N PHE A 52 -31.18 -1.92 -0.36
CA PHE A 52 -30.67 -1.26 -1.55
C PHE A 52 -31.55 -0.03 -1.81
N THR A 53 -31.04 1.17 -1.54
CA THR A 53 -31.79 2.42 -1.70
C THR A 53 -31.14 3.28 -2.76
N HIS A 54 -31.79 3.48 -3.90
CA HIS A 54 -31.21 4.28 -4.98
C HIS A 54 -31.15 5.77 -4.62
N THR A 55 -29.96 6.30 -4.36
CA THR A 55 -29.76 7.72 -4.04
C THR A 55 -28.59 8.34 -4.80
N PHE A 56 -28.56 9.66 -4.83
CA PHE A 56 -27.53 10.45 -5.47
C PHE A 56 -26.73 11.20 -4.42
N ASN A 57 -25.41 11.13 -4.55
CA ASN A 57 -24.49 11.84 -3.69
C ASN A 57 -23.79 12.95 -4.48
N THR A 58 -24.20 14.19 -4.22
CA THR A 58 -23.64 15.41 -4.81
C THR A 58 -22.52 16.02 -3.95
N GLY A 59 -22.18 15.41 -2.82
CA GLY A 59 -21.17 15.89 -1.87
C GLY A 59 -20.07 14.86 -1.58
N SER A 60 -19.27 15.12 -0.56
CA SER A 60 -18.46 14.09 0.11
C SER A 60 -19.22 13.46 1.28
N ALA A 61 -18.60 12.46 1.92
CA ALA A 61 -19.01 12.01 3.24
C ALA A 61 -19.27 13.21 4.17
N PHE A 62 -20.34 13.14 4.98
CA PHE A 62 -20.80 14.16 5.92
C PHE A 62 -21.30 15.49 5.33
N GLY A 63 -21.50 15.60 4.01
CA GLY A 63 -22.13 16.78 3.39
C GLY A 63 -21.22 18.00 3.27
N ILE A 64 -19.90 17.81 3.39
CA ILE A 64 -18.91 18.81 3.01
C ILE A 64 -18.90 18.86 1.46
N PHE A 65 -18.83 20.07 0.88
CA PHE A 65 -18.88 20.29 -0.58
C PHE A 65 -20.19 19.87 -1.28
N ARG A 66 -21.35 19.99 -0.62
CA ARG A 66 -22.65 19.81 -1.30
C ARG A 66 -22.74 20.67 -2.56
N ASP A 67 -23.17 20.06 -3.65
CA ASP A 67 -23.35 20.66 -4.98
C ASP A 67 -22.06 21.23 -5.59
N GLN A 68 -20.90 20.84 -5.05
CA GLN A 68 -19.59 21.22 -5.56
C GLN A 68 -18.86 19.96 -6.05
N ASN A 69 -19.17 19.56 -7.27
CA ASN A 69 -18.58 18.39 -7.88
C ASN A 69 -17.09 18.59 -8.23
N THR A 70 -16.69 19.81 -8.62
CA THR A 70 -15.32 20.13 -9.06
C THR A 70 -14.25 19.84 -7.99
N PRO A 71 -14.38 20.29 -6.73
CA PRO A 71 -13.44 19.93 -5.66
C PRO A 71 -13.31 18.42 -5.46
N LEU A 72 -14.42 17.67 -5.53
CA LEU A 72 -14.42 16.22 -5.32
C LEU A 72 -13.71 15.46 -6.43
N ILE A 73 -13.86 15.92 -7.68
CA ILE A 73 -13.09 15.42 -8.82
C ILE A 73 -11.59 15.65 -8.59
N LEU A 74 -11.19 16.85 -8.19
CA LEU A 74 -9.79 17.19 -7.92
C LEU A 74 -9.21 16.34 -6.78
N VAL A 75 -9.95 16.17 -5.68
CA VAL A 75 -9.54 15.30 -4.56
C VAL A 75 -9.38 13.85 -5.02
N SER A 76 -10.27 13.35 -5.89
CA SER A 76 -10.16 11.98 -6.43
C SER A 76 -8.89 11.80 -7.26
N PHE A 77 -8.58 12.75 -8.16
CA PHE A 77 -7.33 12.72 -8.92
C PHE A 77 -6.10 12.81 -8.02
N LEU A 78 -6.13 13.70 -7.02
CA LEU A 78 -5.04 13.85 -6.05
C LEU A 78 -4.83 12.57 -5.24
N GLY A 79 -5.90 11.95 -4.75
CA GLY A 79 -5.85 10.69 -4.03
C GLY A 79 -5.23 9.57 -4.86
N ILE A 80 -5.68 9.39 -6.11
CA ILE A 80 -5.11 8.40 -7.03
C ILE A 80 -3.62 8.67 -7.29
N ALA A 81 -3.23 9.95 -7.49
CA ALA A 81 -1.84 10.32 -7.67
C ALA A 81 -0.99 9.97 -6.45
N ILE A 82 -1.47 10.24 -5.23
CA ILE A 82 -0.80 9.88 -3.97
C ILE A 82 -0.62 8.36 -3.87
N LEU A 83 -1.64 7.57 -4.18
CA LEU A 83 -1.55 6.10 -4.16
C LEU A 83 -0.50 5.56 -5.14
N ILE A 84 -0.41 6.16 -6.33
CA ILE A 84 0.63 5.83 -7.32
C ILE A 84 2.02 6.23 -6.80
N MET A 85 2.14 7.38 -6.11
CA MET A 85 3.42 7.80 -5.50
C MET A 85 3.85 6.86 -4.38
N ILE A 86 2.93 6.43 -3.52
CA ILE A 86 3.17 5.41 -2.49
C ILE A 86 3.65 4.11 -3.13
N TYR A 87 3.01 3.65 -4.20
CA TYR A 87 3.46 2.46 -4.92
C TYR A 87 4.90 2.62 -5.45
N ARG A 88 5.20 3.77 -6.07
CA ARG A 88 6.51 4.04 -6.68
C ARG A 88 7.64 4.23 -5.67
N SER A 89 7.32 4.56 -4.41
CA SER A 89 8.32 4.66 -3.34
C SER A 89 8.85 3.28 -2.92
N GLN A 90 8.09 2.21 -3.16
CA GLN A 90 8.47 0.84 -2.82
C GLN A 90 9.33 0.21 -3.92
N ARG A 91 10.41 -0.48 -3.53
CA ARG A 91 11.25 -1.26 -4.47
C ARG A 91 10.61 -2.59 -4.81
N VAL A 92 10.09 -3.29 -3.80
CA VAL A 92 9.40 -4.57 -3.93
C VAL A 92 8.09 -4.46 -3.13
N PRO A 93 6.99 -4.04 -3.77
CA PRO A 93 5.72 -3.92 -3.06
C PRO A 93 5.27 -5.31 -2.56
N SER A 94 4.69 -5.38 -1.36
CA SER A 94 4.14 -6.62 -0.81
C SER A 94 2.79 -6.96 -1.46
N GLY A 95 2.34 -8.21 -1.34
CA GLY A 95 1.01 -8.62 -1.82
C GLY A 95 -0.12 -7.82 -1.16
N LEU A 96 -0.02 -7.59 0.16
CA LEU A 96 -0.99 -6.78 0.91
C LEU A 96 -1.01 -5.31 0.46
N LEU A 97 0.15 -4.74 0.14
CA LEU A 97 0.21 -3.38 -0.41
C LEU A 97 -0.47 -3.32 -1.78
N ARG A 98 -0.23 -4.29 -2.67
CA ARG A 98 -0.92 -4.35 -3.97
C ARG A 98 -2.44 -4.46 -3.81
N LEU A 99 -2.90 -5.30 -2.88
CA LEU A 99 -4.31 -5.45 -2.57
C LEU A 99 -4.92 -4.13 -2.08
N SER A 100 -4.28 -3.50 -1.10
CA SER A 100 -4.70 -2.21 -0.53
C SER A 100 -4.81 -1.12 -1.60
N LEU A 101 -3.78 -0.97 -2.44
CA LEU A 101 -3.75 0.07 -3.47
C LEU A 101 -4.73 -0.24 -4.61
N GLY A 102 -4.85 -1.50 -5.03
CA GLY A 102 -5.81 -1.92 -6.06
C GLY A 102 -7.26 -1.61 -5.65
N LEU A 103 -7.64 -1.93 -4.42
CA LEU A 103 -8.96 -1.63 -3.85
C LEU A 103 -9.28 -0.12 -3.85
N GLN A 104 -8.32 0.70 -3.40
CA GLN A 104 -8.49 2.15 -3.32
C GLN A 104 -8.52 2.81 -4.69
N ILE A 105 -7.62 2.42 -5.61
CA ILE A 105 -7.58 2.99 -6.97
C ILE A 105 -8.83 2.61 -7.75
N GLY A 106 -9.25 1.34 -7.70
CA GLY A 106 -10.47 0.89 -8.36
C GLY A 106 -11.72 1.63 -7.87
N GLY A 107 -11.88 1.75 -6.55
CA GLY A 107 -13.00 2.48 -5.96
C GLY A 107 -12.97 3.98 -6.27
N ALA A 108 -11.82 4.63 -6.09
CA ALA A 108 -11.66 6.05 -6.39
C ALA A 108 -11.98 6.36 -7.86
N PHE A 109 -11.54 5.50 -8.77
CA PHE A 109 -11.84 5.64 -10.19
C PHE A 109 -13.32 5.42 -10.52
N GLY A 110 -13.99 4.44 -9.89
CA GLY A 110 -15.45 4.23 -10.05
C GLY A 110 -16.27 5.46 -9.66
N ASN A 111 -15.99 6.02 -8.48
CA ASN A 111 -16.65 7.25 -8.02
C ASN A 111 -16.29 8.49 -8.85
N LEU A 112 -15.07 8.57 -9.38
CA LEU A 112 -14.65 9.65 -10.27
C LEU A 112 -15.40 9.59 -11.62
N VAL A 113 -15.58 8.39 -12.18
CA VAL A 113 -16.30 8.20 -13.45
C VAL A 113 -17.76 8.65 -13.33
N ASP A 114 -18.45 8.29 -12.24
CA ASP A 114 -19.80 8.77 -11.99
C ASP A 114 -19.86 10.30 -11.93
N ARG A 115 -18.95 10.93 -11.17
CA ARG A 115 -18.88 12.38 -11.05
C ARG A 115 -18.66 13.08 -12.38
N LEU A 116 -17.80 12.52 -13.24
CA LEU A 116 -17.51 13.10 -14.57
C LEU A 116 -18.67 12.91 -15.55
N ARG A 117 -19.40 11.78 -15.47
CA ARG A 117 -20.46 11.44 -16.43
C ARG A 117 -21.85 11.92 -16.02
N LEU A 118 -22.16 11.82 -14.73
CA LEU A 118 -23.49 12.02 -14.15
C LEU A 118 -23.57 13.28 -13.28
N GLY A 119 -22.43 13.84 -12.87
CA GLY A 119 -22.36 14.99 -11.97
C GLY A 119 -22.57 14.65 -10.48
N HIS A 120 -22.81 13.37 -10.15
CA HIS A 120 -23.02 12.85 -8.81
C HIS A 120 -22.60 11.38 -8.77
N VAL A 121 -22.49 10.81 -7.56
CA VAL A 121 -22.24 9.37 -7.36
C VAL A 121 -23.54 8.64 -7.07
N THR A 122 -23.72 7.44 -7.63
CA THR A 122 -24.84 6.57 -7.29
C THR A 122 -24.51 5.77 -6.01
N ASP A 123 -25.25 6.04 -4.94
CA ASP A 123 -25.14 5.31 -3.68
C ASP A 123 -26.36 4.39 -3.49
N PHE A 124 -26.14 3.25 -2.83
CA PHE A 124 -27.19 2.22 -2.77
C PHE A 124 -27.19 1.30 -1.55
N MET A 125 -26.06 1.07 -0.87
CA MET A 125 -26.02 0.24 0.33
C MET A 125 -26.50 1.04 1.54
N ASP A 126 -27.69 0.70 2.04
CA ASP A 126 -28.38 1.40 3.12
C ASP A 126 -28.42 0.51 4.36
N VAL A 127 -27.75 0.95 5.43
CA VAL A 127 -27.51 0.18 6.66
C VAL A 127 -27.98 0.99 7.88
N GLY A 128 -29.27 0.92 8.18
CA GLY A 128 -29.86 1.57 9.35
C GLY A 128 -29.56 3.09 9.42
N ALA A 129 -28.82 3.52 10.45
CA ALA A 129 -28.49 4.92 10.67
C ALA A 129 -27.20 5.38 9.95
N TRP A 130 -26.48 4.47 9.28
CA TRP A 130 -25.24 4.79 8.58
C TRP A 130 -25.53 5.49 7.24
N PRO A 131 -24.69 6.46 6.80
CA PRO A 131 -24.83 7.06 5.49
C PRO A 131 -24.84 6.01 4.37
N ILE A 132 -25.75 6.14 3.42
CA ILE A 132 -25.82 5.24 2.26
C ILE A 132 -24.51 5.36 1.47
N PHE A 133 -23.94 4.23 1.07
CA PHE A 133 -22.65 4.16 0.39
C PHE A 133 -22.72 3.19 -0.80
N ASN A 134 -21.61 3.02 -1.52
CA ASN A 134 -21.52 2.07 -2.63
C ASN A 134 -20.30 1.14 -2.50
N LEU A 135 -20.12 0.26 -3.48
CA LEU A 135 -19.02 -0.69 -3.48
C LEU A 135 -17.65 0.01 -3.55
N ALA A 136 -17.52 1.09 -4.32
CA ALA A 136 -16.30 1.90 -4.36
C ALA A 136 -15.94 2.50 -3.00
N ASP A 137 -16.90 2.99 -2.21
CA ASP A 137 -16.63 3.51 -0.88
C ASP A 137 -16.14 2.42 0.07
N ALA A 138 -16.80 1.26 0.04
CA ALA A 138 -16.40 0.09 0.83
C ALA A 138 -14.99 -0.40 0.46
N SER A 139 -14.64 -0.40 -0.83
CA SER A 139 -13.31 -0.80 -1.30
C SER A 139 -12.24 0.20 -0.88
N ILE A 140 -12.51 1.50 -0.94
CA ILE A 140 -11.59 2.55 -0.47
C ILE A 140 -11.32 2.38 1.02
N ILE A 141 -12.36 2.25 1.85
CA ILE A 141 -12.19 2.09 3.31
C ILE A 141 -11.44 0.80 3.65
N THR A 142 -11.78 -0.31 3.00
CA THR A 142 -11.08 -1.59 3.20
C THR A 142 -9.60 -1.48 2.84
N GLY A 143 -9.30 -0.90 1.67
CA GLY A 143 -7.92 -0.71 1.26
C GLY A 143 -7.16 0.26 2.17
N LEU A 144 -7.80 1.31 2.68
CA LEU A 144 -7.22 2.23 3.66
C LEU A 144 -6.86 1.51 4.97
N VAL A 145 -7.74 0.65 5.50
CA VAL A 145 -7.47 -0.15 6.70
C VAL A 145 -6.29 -1.10 6.46
N ILE A 146 -6.23 -1.77 5.31
CA ILE A 146 -5.09 -2.64 4.96
C ILE A 146 -3.81 -1.80 4.80
N LEU A 147 -3.89 -0.60 4.23
CA LEU A 147 -2.73 0.30 4.08
C LEU A 147 -2.16 0.68 5.44
N ALA A 148 -3.05 1.10 6.34
CA ALA A 148 -2.70 1.47 7.71
C ALA A 148 -2.08 0.28 8.44
N TRP A 149 -2.64 -0.92 8.30
CA TRP A 149 -2.05 -2.14 8.86
C TRP A 149 -0.64 -2.41 8.33
N VAL A 150 -0.43 -2.29 7.02
CA VAL A 150 0.88 -2.48 6.40
C VAL A 150 1.91 -1.49 6.97
N PHE A 151 1.56 -0.22 7.16
CA PHE A 151 2.54 0.75 7.69
C PHE A 151 2.70 0.70 9.21
N LEU A 152 1.65 0.40 9.97
CA LEU A 152 1.72 0.44 11.44
C LEU A 152 2.25 -0.86 12.06
N VAL A 153 2.06 -2.00 11.40
CA VAL A 153 2.40 -3.32 11.96
C VAL A 153 3.55 -4.01 11.22
N ALA A 154 3.73 -3.77 9.91
CA ALA A 154 4.81 -4.44 9.18
C ALA A 154 6.22 -3.93 9.54
N GLU A 155 6.35 -2.75 10.14
CA GLU A 155 7.63 -2.28 10.70
C GLU A 155 8.08 -3.09 11.94
N SER A 156 7.17 -3.83 12.58
CA SER A 156 7.47 -4.63 13.78
C SER A 156 8.17 -5.96 13.49
N GLY A 157 8.26 -6.39 12.22
CA GLY A 157 8.69 -7.73 11.83
C GLY A 157 10.17 -7.91 11.48
N GLU A 158 10.92 -6.82 11.30
CA GLU A 158 12.37 -6.87 10.98
C GLU A 158 13.26 -6.38 12.14
N ALA A 159 12.69 -6.04 13.30
CA ALA A 159 13.44 -5.68 14.51
C ALA A 159 13.68 -6.89 15.44
N GLY A 160 14.03 -8.04 14.86
CA GLY A 160 14.23 -9.31 15.59
C GLY A 160 15.33 -10.21 15.05
N GLY A 161 16.21 -9.72 14.17
CA GLY A 161 17.52 -10.34 13.96
C GLY A 161 18.46 -9.89 15.07
N PRO A 162 19.36 -10.75 15.61
CA PRO A 162 20.23 -10.35 16.70
C PRO A 162 21.10 -9.18 16.25
N ALA A 163 20.87 -8.01 16.84
CA ALA A 163 21.76 -6.88 16.78
C ALA A 163 23.01 -7.22 17.61
N ASP A 164 23.94 -7.99 17.04
CA ASP A 164 25.33 -8.00 17.47
C ASP A 164 26.23 -8.66 16.42
N GLN A 165 26.88 -7.83 15.59
CA GLN A 165 28.30 -7.90 15.18
C GLN A 165 28.48 -7.09 13.89
N GLY A 166 29.04 -5.88 14.06
CA GLY A 166 29.26 -4.92 12.99
C GLY A 166 30.23 -5.41 11.92
N GLY A 167 29.68 -6.03 10.87
CA GLY A 167 30.34 -6.25 9.60
C GLY A 167 29.54 -5.56 8.51
N TYR A 168 30.18 -4.70 7.72
CA TYR A 168 29.59 -4.13 6.53
C TYR A 168 29.43 -5.23 5.46
N ASP A 169 28.29 -5.31 4.78
CA ASP A 169 28.04 -6.30 3.71
C ASP A 169 28.90 -6.07 2.43
N TRP A 170 29.72 -5.02 2.42
CA TRP A 170 30.45 -4.54 1.24
C TRP A 170 31.92 -4.24 1.54
N CYS A 171 32.85 -4.69 0.70
CA CYS A 171 34.28 -4.56 0.91
C CYS A 171 34.78 -3.14 0.55
N PRO A 172 35.42 -2.39 1.47
CA PRO A 172 35.90 -1.02 1.20
C PRO A 172 37.08 -0.95 0.23
N VAL A 173 37.70 -2.10 -0.11
CA VAL A 173 38.86 -2.16 -1.01
C VAL A 173 38.43 -2.28 -2.48
N CYS A 174 37.31 -2.93 -2.76
CA CYS A 174 36.93 -3.28 -4.14
C CYS A 174 35.42 -3.25 -4.43
N ASP A 175 34.61 -2.78 -3.49
CA ASP A 175 33.13 -2.78 -3.56
C ASP A 175 32.51 -4.17 -3.82
N GLY A 176 33.27 -5.23 -3.54
CA GLY A 176 32.85 -6.64 -3.59
C GLY A 176 32.04 -7.04 -2.37
N GLU A 177 31.36 -8.17 -2.42
CA GLU A 177 30.55 -8.70 -1.32
C GLU A 177 31.45 -9.29 -0.22
N MET A 178 31.14 -9.03 1.05
CA MET A 178 31.81 -9.63 2.19
C MET A 178 31.09 -10.92 2.60
N LEU A 179 31.77 -12.07 2.44
CA LEU A 179 31.26 -13.37 2.82
C LEU A 179 31.68 -13.71 4.25
N THR A 180 30.77 -14.27 5.04
CA THR A 180 31.09 -14.84 6.35
C THR A 180 31.93 -16.10 6.18
N VAL A 181 33.09 -16.14 6.84
CA VAL A 181 33.99 -17.29 6.88
C VAL A 181 34.30 -17.63 8.33
N THR A 182 34.81 -18.84 8.57
CA THR A 182 35.22 -19.26 9.92
C THR A 182 36.28 -18.28 10.46
N GLY A 183 35.94 -17.52 11.50
CA GLY A 183 36.84 -16.54 12.14
C GLY A 183 36.79 -15.10 11.61
N GLY A 184 35.83 -14.73 10.76
CA GLY A 184 35.63 -13.33 10.35
C GLY A 184 34.92 -13.19 9.00
N TRP A 185 35.25 -12.13 8.25
CA TRP A 185 34.70 -11.89 6.92
C TRP A 185 35.78 -11.90 5.85
N ARG A 186 35.43 -12.35 4.64
CA ARG A 186 36.31 -12.38 3.46
C ARG A 186 35.57 -11.86 2.24
N CYS A 187 36.19 -10.92 1.52
CA CYS A 187 35.64 -10.44 0.26
C CYS A 187 35.68 -11.51 -0.83
N SER A 188 34.57 -11.69 -1.54
CA SER A 188 34.44 -12.62 -2.67
C SER A 188 35.24 -12.22 -3.91
N VAL A 189 35.55 -10.93 -4.05
CA VAL A 189 36.20 -10.36 -5.24
C VAL A 189 37.71 -10.22 -5.04
N CYS A 190 38.16 -9.43 -4.05
CA CYS A 190 39.58 -9.18 -3.83
C CYS A 190 40.22 -10.08 -2.77
N GLY A 191 39.41 -10.83 -2.01
CA GLY A 191 39.91 -11.70 -0.95
C GLY A 191 40.32 -11.00 0.35
N ALA A 192 40.12 -9.68 0.48
CA ALA A 192 40.39 -8.93 1.71
C ALA A 192 39.68 -9.57 2.92
N ARG A 193 40.35 -9.61 4.07
CA ARG A 193 39.81 -10.18 5.31
C ARG A 193 39.68 -9.10 6.37
N GLU A 194 38.55 -9.10 7.08
CA GLU A 194 38.38 -8.33 8.30
C GLU A 194 38.56 -9.27 9.48
N GLN A 195 39.60 -9.03 10.29
CA GLN A 195 39.83 -9.75 11.53
C GLN A 195 39.01 -9.09 12.64
N LEU A 196 38.18 -9.87 13.33
CA LEU A 196 37.48 -9.43 14.52
C LEU A 196 38.50 -8.95 15.56
N ALA A 197 38.33 -7.71 16.04
CA ALA A 197 39.23 -7.08 17.00
C ALA A 197 39.39 -7.85 18.34
N SER A 198 38.62 -8.93 18.57
CA SER A 198 38.72 -9.74 19.78
C SER A 198 40.01 -10.58 19.88
N GLU A 199 40.76 -10.79 18.79
CA GLU A 199 42.05 -11.49 18.86
C GLU A 199 43.21 -10.58 19.30
N LYS A 200 43.07 -9.25 19.20
CA LYS A 200 44.17 -8.33 19.59
C LYS A 200 44.25 -8.04 21.08
N SER A 201 43.19 -8.29 21.86
CA SER A 201 43.23 -8.03 23.32
C SER A 201 43.86 -9.16 24.16
N GLY A 202 44.25 -10.29 23.54
CA GLY A 202 44.85 -11.44 24.23
C GLY A 202 46.38 -11.49 24.23
N GLN A 203 47.06 -10.66 23.43
CA GLN A 203 48.52 -10.75 23.21
C GLN A 203 49.35 -9.59 23.77
N GLU A 204 48.73 -8.57 24.37
CA GLU A 204 49.46 -7.42 24.97
C GLU A 204 49.61 -7.48 26.51
N TRP A 205 49.20 -8.57 27.18
CA TRP A 205 49.24 -8.67 28.66
C TRP A 205 50.33 -9.60 29.25
N PHE A 206 51.27 -10.11 28.45
CA PHE A 206 52.43 -10.87 28.95
C PHE A 206 53.76 -10.34 28.41
N GLY A 207 54.05 -9.08 28.71
CA GLY A 207 55.34 -8.48 28.37
C GLY A 207 55.60 -7.23 29.21
N ASP A 208 55.78 -7.41 30.52
CA ASP A 208 56.74 -6.66 31.34
C ASP A 208 56.58 -6.99 32.83
N ARG A 209 57.47 -7.86 33.33
CA ARG A 209 58.12 -7.73 34.65
C ARG A 209 59.17 -8.83 34.90
N ALA A 210 60.41 -8.36 35.02
CA ALA A 210 61.43 -8.80 35.98
C ALA A 210 61.97 -10.25 35.86
N LEU A 211 63.14 -10.42 35.22
CA LEU A 211 64.49 -10.41 35.81
C LEU A 211 65.53 -10.81 34.75
#